data_AF-A0A7C3L7K9-F1
#
_entry.id   AF-A0A7C3L7K9-F1
#
_cell.length_a   1.000
_cell.length_b   1.000
_cell.length_c   1.000
_cell.angle_alpha   90.00
_cell.angle_beta   90.00
_cell.angle_gamma   90.00
#
_symmetry.space_group_name_H-M   'P 1'
#
loop_
_entity.id
_entity.type
_entity.pdbx_description
1 polymer ?
#
loop_
_entity_poly.entity_id
_entity_poly.type
_entity_poly.pdbx_seq_one_letter_code
_entity_poly.pdbx_strand_id
1 'polypeptide(L)'
;MLEVISNFMPILNGVVIAVIGILYLAVVKNLNASLKAKNEQLSFWKDKAKDLEKKTPEYIEEVLAKRIKHREEEIKRLDTDNFENLKLLRGKTKALESLKQQLQTTTTLNRALKYYDFDAKEEIIIPDSELEIEVLGEIAVDSASILITDPLYIRDEWQNDIEFEDIRLYKHVKNGKVYQYGIDFKNYSEILEGFEKDVNELISDKTLIHIEIEREYSYSLAGAAYASISKDGYGELEFKKGHKGAGICVSTVYGDGYYNVYGEKYKGKLVRIFIDLQ
;
A
#
# COMPACT_ATOMS: atom_id res chain seq x y z
N MET A 1 5.07 -85.07 98.14
CA MET A 1 5.28 -83.63 98.46
C MET A 1 6.35 -83.06 97.52
N LEU A 2 6.05 -82.98 96.22
CA LEU A 2 6.90 -82.40 95.16
C LEU A 2 6.08 -82.14 93.86
N GLU A 3 4.85 -82.65 93.75
CA GLU A 3 3.97 -82.40 92.59
C GLU A 3 3.15 -81.09 92.62
N VAL A 4 2.93 -80.48 93.80
CA VAL A 4 2.12 -79.25 93.90
C VAL A 4 2.91 -77.99 93.51
N ILE A 5 4.25 -78.01 93.67
CA ILE A 5 5.12 -76.87 93.34
C ILE A 5 5.40 -76.81 91.83
N SER A 6 5.35 -77.95 91.14
CA SER A 6 5.52 -78.05 89.67
C SER A 6 4.40 -77.35 88.89
N ASN A 7 3.19 -77.26 89.45
CA ASN A 7 2.01 -76.73 88.75
C ASN A 7 1.76 -75.22 88.95
N PHE A 8 2.49 -74.54 89.84
CA PHE A 8 2.30 -73.10 90.12
C PHE A 8 3.31 -72.19 89.39
N MET A 9 4.51 -72.69 89.08
CA MET A 9 5.53 -71.96 88.30
C MET A 9 5.10 -71.57 86.88
N PRO A 10 4.32 -72.36 86.13
CA PRO A 10 3.87 -71.96 84.78
C PRO A 10 2.91 -70.76 84.82
N ILE A 11 2.07 -70.67 85.85
CA ILE A 11 1.05 -69.62 85.98
C ILE A 11 1.70 -68.28 86.34
N LEU A 12 2.64 -68.28 87.29
CA LEU A 12 3.37 -67.07 87.68
C LEU A 12 4.22 -66.51 86.52
N ASN A 13 4.90 -67.40 85.78
CA ASN A 13 5.63 -67.03 84.58
C ASN A 13 4.70 -66.50 83.48
N GLY A 14 3.48 -67.06 83.34
CA GLY A 14 2.47 -66.55 82.41
C GLY A 14 2.03 -65.12 82.73
N VAL A 15 1.84 -64.78 84.01
CA VAL A 15 1.48 -63.41 84.44
C VAL A 15 2.63 -62.43 84.21
N VAL A 16 3.87 -62.82 84.53
CA VAL A 16 5.05 -61.97 84.28
C VAL A 16 5.22 -61.72 82.77
N ILE A 17 5.05 -62.73 81.92
CA ILE A 17 5.09 -62.58 80.46
C ILE A 17 3.96 -61.66 79.97
N ALA A 18 2.76 -61.76 80.54
CA ALA A 18 1.64 -60.88 80.18
C ALA A 18 1.91 -59.41 80.57
N VAL A 19 2.46 -59.15 81.76
CA VAL A 19 2.83 -57.81 82.21
C VAL A 19 3.96 -57.22 81.35
N ILE A 20 4.97 -58.02 81.01
CA ILE A 20 6.03 -57.62 80.07
C ILE A 20 5.46 -57.35 78.68
N GLY A 21 4.50 -58.14 78.21
CA GLY A 21 3.80 -57.92 76.95
C GLY A 21 3.02 -56.61 76.91
N ILE A 22 2.32 -56.26 78.00
CA ILE A 22 1.58 -54.99 78.12
C ILE A 22 2.55 -53.81 78.19
N LEU A 23 3.63 -53.91 78.96
CA LEU A 23 4.68 -52.89 79.02
C LEU A 23 5.34 -52.70 77.64
N TYR A 24 5.64 -53.79 76.93
CA TYR A 24 6.18 -53.74 75.58
C TYR A 24 5.20 -53.05 74.61
N LEU A 25 3.91 -53.38 74.65
CA LEU A 25 2.89 -52.71 73.85
C LEU A 25 2.75 -51.22 74.18
N ALA A 26 2.87 -50.83 75.46
CA ALA A 26 2.84 -49.44 75.88
C ALA A 26 4.07 -48.66 75.36
N VAL A 27 5.27 -49.26 75.43
CA VAL A 27 6.49 -48.68 74.86
C VAL A 27 6.38 -48.55 73.33
N VAL A 28 5.88 -49.57 72.64
CA VAL A 28 5.67 -49.53 71.18
C VAL A 28 4.64 -48.47 70.79
N LYS A 29 3.54 -48.33 71.53
CA LYS A 29 2.55 -47.26 71.29
C LYS A 29 3.14 -45.87 71.52
N ASN A 30 3.94 -45.67 72.57
CA ASN A 30 4.59 -44.40 72.85
C ASN A 30 5.65 -44.07 71.78
N LEU A 31 6.45 -45.06 71.36
CA LEU A 31 7.41 -44.91 70.26
C LEU A 31 6.71 -44.56 68.95
N ASN A 32 5.59 -45.21 68.62
CA ASN A 32 4.80 -44.89 67.43
C ASN A 32 4.16 -43.51 67.50
N ALA A 33 3.64 -43.09 68.66
CA ALA A 33 3.13 -41.75 68.87
C ALA A 33 4.24 -40.69 68.73
N SER A 34 5.42 -40.96 69.28
CA SER A 34 6.61 -40.10 69.15
C SER A 34 7.12 -40.03 67.70
N LEU A 35 7.13 -41.15 66.99
CA LEU A 35 7.46 -41.22 65.56
C LEU A 35 6.48 -40.41 64.72
N LYS A 36 5.17 -40.53 65.01
CA LYS A 36 4.13 -39.77 64.32
C LYS A 36 4.27 -38.28 64.58
N ALA A 37 4.47 -37.87 65.84
CA ALA A 37 4.70 -36.47 66.20
C ALA A 37 5.97 -35.90 65.53
N LYS A 38 7.07 -36.68 65.47
CA LYS A 38 8.28 -36.28 64.75
C LYS A 38 8.09 -36.19 63.24
N ASN A 39 7.32 -37.09 62.65
CA ASN A 39 6.99 -37.04 61.22
C ASN A 39 6.12 -35.82 60.88
N GLU A 40 5.14 -35.48 61.74
CA GLU A 40 4.32 -34.28 61.60
C GLU A 40 5.16 -32.99 61.76
N GLN A 41 6.12 -32.98 62.70
CA GLN A 41 7.09 -31.90 62.79
C GLN A 41 7.97 -31.83 61.54
N LEU A 42 8.46 -32.96 61.02
CA LEU A 42 9.28 -33.00 59.82
C LEU A 42 8.51 -32.48 58.59
N SER A 43 7.24 -32.85 58.42
CA SER A 43 6.41 -32.31 57.34
C SER A 43 6.17 -30.81 57.52
N PHE A 44 5.90 -30.36 58.74
CA PHE A 44 5.74 -28.93 59.03
C PHE A 44 7.01 -28.12 58.71
N TRP A 45 8.19 -28.63 59.09
CA TRP A 45 9.47 -27.99 58.77
C TRP A 45 9.79 -28.04 57.28
N LYS A 46 9.42 -29.12 56.58
CA LYS A 46 9.53 -29.20 55.11
C LYS A 46 8.63 -28.18 54.42
N ASP A 47 7.40 -28.02 54.87
CA ASP A 47 6.46 -27.06 54.30
C ASP A 47 6.92 -25.62 54.59
N LYS A 48 7.44 -25.36 55.80
CA LYS A 48 8.00 -24.06 56.16
C LYS A 48 9.28 -23.75 55.39
N ALA A 49 10.14 -24.74 55.15
CA ALA A 49 11.33 -24.60 54.32
C ALA A 49 10.94 -24.27 52.86
N LYS A 50 9.95 -24.95 52.29
CA LYS A 50 9.41 -24.63 50.96
C LYS A 50 8.78 -23.23 50.88
N ASP A 51 8.10 -22.79 51.93
CA ASP A 51 7.51 -21.44 51.98
C ASP A 51 8.59 -20.36 52.10
N LEU A 52 9.69 -20.65 52.80
CA LEU A 52 10.87 -19.79 52.87
C LEU A 52 11.63 -19.77 51.54
N GLU A 53 11.79 -20.91 50.86
CA GLU A 53 12.37 -21.00 49.51
C GLU A 53 11.57 -20.16 48.50
N LYS A 54 10.24 -20.13 48.59
CA LYS A 54 9.40 -19.27 47.74
C LYS A 54 9.55 -17.77 48.03
N LYS A 55 10.05 -17.42 49.22
CA LYS A 55 10.29 -16.05 49.66
C LYS A 55 11.76 -15.65 49.51
N THR A 56 12.64 -16.54 49.03
CA THR A 56 14.03 -16.15 48.76
C THR A 56 14.06 -15.17 47.59
N PRO A 57 14.96 -14.18 47.63
CA PRO A 57 15.16 -13.25 46.52
C PRO A 57 15.42 -13.98 45.19
N GLU A 58 16.18 -15.07 45.22
CA GLU A 58 16.51 -15.88 44.03
C GLU A 58 15.26 -16.49 43.35
N TYR A 59 14.34 -17.06 44.12
CA TYR A 59 13.10 -17.61 43.55
C TYR A 59 12.20 -16.51 42.98
N ILE A 60 12.14 -15.36 43.66
CA ILE A 60 11.37 -14.19 43.19
C ILE A 60 11.99 -13.65 41.89
N GLU A 61 13.31 -13.54 41.81
CA GLU A 61 14.04 -13.15 40.60
C GLU A 61 13.79 -14.13 39.45
N GLU A 62 13.81 -15.45 39.70
CA GLU A 62 13.51 -16.45 38.68
C GLU A 62 12.07 -16.33 38.16
N VAL A 63 11.09 -16.14 39.05
CA VAL A 63 9.68 -15.97 38.67
C VAL A 63 9.46 -14.67 37.89
N LEU A 64 10.12 -13.58 38.31
CA LEU A 64 10.06 -12.30 37.61
C LEU A 64 10.73 -12.39 36.25
N ALA A 65 11.90 -13.02 36.14
CA ALA A 65 12.60 -13.24 34.88
C ALA A 65 11.74 -14.07 33.91
N LYS A 66 11.11 -15.15 34.39
CA LYS A 66 10.15 -15.94 33.58
C LYS A 66 8.98 -15.10 33.09
N ARG A 67 8.40 -14.25 33.96
CA ARG A 67 7.29 -13.38 33.60
C ARG A 67 7.69 -12.30 32.61
N ILE A 68 8.85 -11.67 32.79
CA ILE A 68 9.40 -10.68 31.88
C ILE A 68 9.63 -11.31 30.51
N LYS A 69 10.30 -12.46 30.46
CA LYS A 69 10.53 -13.22 29.22
C LYS A 69 9.22 -13.55 28.50
N HIS A 70 8.22 -14.04 29.24
CA HIS A 70 6.91 -14.32 28.64
C HIS A 70 6.22 -13.07 28.09
N ARG A 71 6.35 -11.92 28.78
CA ARG A 71 5.81 -10.65 28.28
C ARG A 71 6.56 -10.13 27.07
N GLU A 72 7.88 -10.27 27.02
CA GLU A 72 8.70 -9.89 25.86
C GLU A 72 8.37 -10.75 24.63
N GLU A 73 8.18 -12.06 24.81
CA GLU A 73 7.73 -12.97 23.76
C GLU A 73 6.34 -12.57 23.24
N GLU A 74 5.41 -12.24 24.14
CA GLU A 74 4.06 -11.81 23.75
C GLU A 74 4.07 -10.46 23.02
N ILE A 75 4.89 -9.49 23.47
CA ILE A 75 5.06 -8.20 22.79
C ILE A 75 5.61 -8.42 21.38
N LYS A 76 6.62 -9.28 21.21
CA LYS A 76 7.17 -9.60 19.89
C LYS A 76 6.15 -10.25 18.97
N ARG A 77 5.32 -11.17 19.50
CA ARG A 77 4.23 -11.78 18.71
C ARG A 77 3.24 -10.71 18.27
N LEU A 78 2.79 -9.87 19.20
CA LEU A 78 1.82 -8.80 18.90
C LEU A 78 2.36 -7.78 17.90
N ASP A 79 3.65 -7.45 17.96
CA ASP A 79 4.26 -6.52 17.01
C ASP A 79 4.33 -7.12 15.59
N THR A 80 4.62 -8.43 15.51
CA THR A 80 4.57 -9.19 14.25
C THR A 80 3.16 -9.24 13.68
N ASP A 81 2.16 -9.60 14.50
CA ASP A 81 0.75 -9.65 14.11
C ASP A 81 0.25 -8.27 13.64
N ASN A 82 0.65 -7.20 14.32
CA ASN A 82 0.27 -5.84 13.96
C ASN A 82 0.90 -5.41 12.62
N PHE A 83 2.17 -5.75 12.39
CA PHE A 83 2.84 -5.48 11.12
C PHE A 83 2.16 -6.19 9.95
N GLU A 84 1.81 -7.47 10.11
CA GLU A 84 1.09 -8.24 9.09
C GLU A 84 -0.30 -7.66 8.82
N ASN A 85 -1.03 -7.27 9.87
CA ASN A 85 -2.34 -6.62 9.73
C ASN A 85 -2.26 -5.27 9.03
N LEU A 86 -1.26 -4.44 9.35
CA LEU A 86 -1.03 -3.17 8.66
C LEU A 86 -0.70 -3.38 7.18
N LYS A 87 0.08 -4.40 6.85
CA LYS A 87 0.38 -4.78 5.46
C LYS A 87 -0.89 -5.21 4.72
N LEU A 88 -1.73 -6.04 5.35
CA LEU A 88 -3.00 -6.48 4.80
C LEU A 88 -3.97 -5.31 4.60
N LEU A 89 -4.08 -4.41 5.57
CA LEU A 89 -4.91 -3.21 5.48
C LEU A 89 -4.45 -2.31 4.33
N ARG A 90 -3.14 -2.03 4.22
CA ARG A 90 -2.60 -1.27 3.09
C ARG A 90 -2.91 -1.93 1.75
N GLY A 91 -2.79 -3.27 1.66
CA GLY A 91 -3.15 -4.03 0.46
C GLY A 91 -4.63 -3.87 0.10
N LYS A 92 -5.53 -4.01 1.08
CA LYS A 92 -6.99 -3.84 0.88
C LYS A 92 -7.36 -2.40 0.53
N THR A 93 -6.73 -1.40 1.14
CA THR A 93 -6.96 0.01 0.79
C THR A 93 -6.56 0.30 -0.64
N LYS A 94 -5.39 -0.19 -1.09
CA LYS A 94 -4.96 -0.06 -2.50
C LYS A 94 -5.93 -0.77 -3.46
N ALA A 95 -6.40 -1.96 -3.11
CA ALA A 95 -7.38 -2.68 -3.91
C ALA A 95 -8.73 -1.91 -3.98
N LEU A 96 -9.17 -1.33 -2.87
CA LEU A 96 -10.37 -0.48 -2.84
C LEU A 96 -10.21 0.80 -3.66
N GLU A 97 -9.05 1.44 -3.61
CA GLU A 97 -8.75 2.62 -4.43
C GLU A 97 -8.75 2.27 -5.92
N SER A 98 -8.10 1.17 -6.30
CA SER A 98 -8.14 0.65 -7.68
C SER A 98 -9.55 0.31 -8.13
N LEU A 99 -10.35 -0.33 -7.27
CA LEU A 99 -11.74 -0.67 -7.58
C LEU A 99 -12.63 0.57 -7.69
N LYS A 100 -12.43 1.57 -6.81
CA LYS A 100 -13.13 2.86 -6.90
C LYS A 100 -12.75 3.62 -8.17
N GLN A 101 -11.47 3.59 -8.55
CA GLN A 101 -10.99 4.19 -9.79
C GLN A 101 -11.62 3.49 -10.99
N GLN A 102 -11.60 2.16 -11.05
CA GLN A 102 -12.30 1.39 -12.08
C GLN A 102 -13.79 1.71 -12.14
N LEU A 103 -14.47 1.76 -10.99
CA LEU A 103 -15.90 2.08 -10.92
C LEU A 103 -16.18 3.51 -11.37
N GLN A 104 -15.33 4.47 -11.01
CA GLN A 104 -15.42 5.84 -11.52
C GLN A 104 -15.19 5.89 -13.03
N THR A 105 -14.17 5.20 -13.56
CA THR A 105 -13.93 5.07 -15.01
C THR A 105 -15.16 4.48 -15.71
N THR A 106 -15.72 3.38 -15.19
CA THR A 106 -16.97 2.78 -15.71
C THR A 106 -18.14 3.76 -15.62
N THR A 107 -18.28 4.51 -14.52
CA THR A 107 -19.37 5.49 -14.35
C THR A 107 -19.21 6.68 -15.30
N THR A 108 -17.99 7.13 -15.57
CA THR A 108 -17.69 8.20 -16.53
C THR A 108 -17.88 7.72 -17.98
N LEU A 109 -17.58 6.44 -18.26
CA LEU A 109 -17.91 5.76 -19.52
C LEU A 109 -19.42 5.57 -19.71
N ASN A 110 -20.18 5.47 -18.60
CA ASN A 110 -21.64 5.33 -18.53
C ASN A 110 -22.40 6.65 -18.80
N ARG A 111 -21.78 7.63 -19.48
CA ARG A 111 -22.58 8.64 -20.19
C ARG A 111 -23.37 7.90 -21.26
N ALA A 112 -24.68 7.76 -21.04
CA ALA A 112 -25.64 7.15 -21.94
C ALA A 112 -25.31 7.51 -23.40
N LEU A 113 -24.74 6.55 -24.13
CA LEU A 113 -24.45 6.73 -25.54
C LEU A 113 -25.78 6.84 -26.26
N LYS A 114 -25.89 7.86 -27.11
CA LYS A 114 -27.06 8.05 -27.95
C LYS A 114 -26.72 7.65 -29.37
N TYR A 115 -27.56 6.82 -29.96
CA TYR A 115 -27.50 6.46 -31.36
C TYR A 115 -28.71 7.04 -32.08
N TYR A 116 -28.47 7.78 -33.16
CA TYR A 116 -29.57 8.24 -34.01
C TYR A 116 -29.99 7.11 -34.95
N ASP A 117 -31.20 6.59 -34.73
CA ASP A 117 -31.77 5.56 -35.59
C ASP A 117 -32.45 6.22 -36.80
N PHE A 118 -31.88 6.01 -37.99
CA PHE A 118 -32.39 6.60 -39.23
C PHE A 118 -33.80 6.12 -39.59
N ASP A 119 -34.16 4.90 -39.19
CA ASP A 119 -35.46 4.31 -39.51
C ASP A 119 -36.55 4.89 -38.60
N ALA A 120 -36.25 5.01 -37.30
CA ALA A 120 -37.18 5.58 -36.30
C ALA A 120 -37.11 7.12 -36.21
N LYS A 121 -36.08 7.75 -36.80
CA LYS A 121 -35.79 9.20 -36.76
C LYS A 121 -35.66 9.77 -35.35
N GLU A 122 -35.20 8.97 -34.40
CA GLU A 122 -35.06 9.35 -33.00
C GLU A 122 -33.68 8.97 -32.42
N GLU A 123 -33.27 9.68 -31.36
CA GLU A 123 -32.10 9.31 -30.57
C GLU A 123 -32.48 8.24 -29.55
N ILE A 124 -31.90 7.05 -29.68
CA ILE A 124 -32.11 5.94 -28.76
C ILE A 124 -30.89 5.85 -27.84
N ILE A 125 -31.12 5.58 -26.56
CA ILE A 125 -30.05 5.27 -25.61
C ILE A 125 -29.57 3.85 -25.86
N ILE A 126 -28.28 3.69 -26.15
CA ILE A 126 -27.65 2.39 -26.37
C ILE A 126 -27.51 1.67 -25.04
N PRO A 127 -28.05 0.44 -24.88
CA PRO A 127 -27.79 -0.38 -23.71
C PRO A 127 -26.35 -0.88 -23.72
N ASP A 128 -25.65 -0.80 -22.58
CA ASP A 128 -24.25 -1.26 -22.45
C ASP A 128 -24.08 -2.74 -22.87
N SER A 129 -25.10 -3.57 -22.67
CA SER A 129 -25.08 -4.99 -23.04
C SER A 129 -25.02 -5.25 -24.55
N GLU A 130 -25.34 -4.24 -25.37
CA GLU A 130 -25.34 -4.33 -26.84
C GLU A 130 -24.11 -3.66 -27.47
N LEU A 131 -23.18 -3.15 -26.64
CA LEU A 131 -21.92 -2.58 -27.12
C LEU A 131 -20.88 -3.69 -27.31
N GLU A 132 -20.31 -3.73 -28.51
CA GLU A 132 -19.19 -4.59 -28.87
C GLU A 132 -17.90 -3.76 -28.84
N ILE A 133 -16.90 -4.20 -28.07
CA ILE A 133 -15.58 -3.56 -28.03
C ILE A 133 -14.65 -4.29 -28.99
N GLU A 134 -13.98 -3.55 -29.86
CA GLU A 134 -13.01 -4.07 -30.83
C GLU A 134 -11.73 -3.23 -30.83
N VAL A 135 -10.59 -3.89 -31.04
CA VAL A 135 -9.32 -3.21 -31.32
C VAL A 135 -9.32 -2.76 -32.77
N LEU A 136 -9.32 -1.44 -33.00
CA LEU A 136 -9.34 -0.86 -34.35
C LEU A 136 -7.95 -0.84 -34.99
N GLY A 137 -6.90 -0.78 -34.17
CA GLY A 137 -5.52 -0.76 -34.62
C GLY A 137 -4.59 -0.08 -33.62
N GLU A 138 -3.47 0.39 -34.13
CA GLU A 138 -2.38 1.00 -33.35
C GLU A 138 -1.86 2.23 -34.08
N ILE A 139 -1.51 3.28 -33.33
CA ILE A 139 -0.91 4.51 -33.85
C ILE A 139 0.55 4.56 -33.39
N ALA A 140 1.47 4.62 -34.35
CA ALA A 140 2.87 4.93 -34.07
C ALA A 140 3.05 6.45 -33.94
N VAL A 141 3.64 6.90 -32.84
CA VAL A 141 3.86 8.30 -32.49
C VAL A 141 5.36 8.53 -32.30
N ASP A 142 5.89 9.56 -32.99
CA ASP A 142 7.31 9.97 -32.95
C ASP A 142 7.46 11.47 -32.64
N SER A 143 6.36 12.10 -32.25
CA SER A 143 6.26 13.53 -31.93
C SER A 143 5.70 13.77 -30.52
N ALA A 144 5.59 12.71 -29.72
CA ALA A 144 4.88 12.67 -28.44
C ALA A 144 3.44 13.21 -28.48
N SER A 145 2.82 13.32 -29.67
CA SER A 145 1.55 14.00 -29.88
C SER A 145 0.69 13.31 -30.95
N ILE A 146 -0.64 13.41 -30.81
CA ILE A 146 -1.61 12.83 -31.74
C ILE A 146 -2.56 13.92 -32.21
N LEU A 147 -2.69 14.06 -33.54
CA LEU A 147 -3.67 14.93 -34.18
C LEU A 147 -4.89 14.13 -34.63
N ILE A 148 -6.07 14.54 -34.17
CA ILE A 148 -7.36 14.03 -34.63
C ILE A 148 -8.00 15.13 -35.48
N THR A 149 -8.22 14.84 -36.76
CA THR A 149 -8.74 15.82 -37.73
C THR A 149 -9.47 15.13 -38.88
N ASP A 150 -10.34 15.87 -39.57
CA ASP A 150 -10.91 15.42 -40.84
C ASP A 150 -9.80 15.37 -41.91
N PRO A 151 -9.59 14.22 -42.58
CA PRO A 151 -8.60 14.10 -43.65
C PRO A 151 -8.75 15.13 -44.78
N LEU A 152 -9.97 15.63 -45.05
CA LEU A 152 -10.20 16.64 -46.08
C LEU A 152 -9.59 17.99 -45.72
N TYR A 153 -9.58 18.35 -44.43
CA TYR A 153 -9.00 19.60 -43.99
C TYR A 153 -7.49 19.64 -44.13
N ILE A 154 -6.80 18.49 -44.03
CA ILE A 154 -5.33 18.41 -44.21
C ILE A 154 -4.92 18.98 -45.57
N ARG A 155 -5.71 18.74 -46.61
CA ARG A 155 -5.39 19.23 -47.96
C ARG A 155 -5.68 20.73 -48.12
N ASP A 156 -6.84 21.17 -47.64
CA ASP A 156 -7.40 22.47 -48.03
C ASP A 156 -7.10 23.57 -46.99
N GLU A 157 -7.07 23.22 -45.71
CA GLU A 157 -7.03 24.14 -44.57
C GLU A 157 -5.68 24.14 -43.85
N TRP A 158 -4.82 23.14 -44.07
CA TRP A 158 -3.50 23.10 -43.44
C TRP A 158 -2.64 24.31 -43.81
N GLN A 159 -2.04 24.92 -42.80
CA GLN A 159 -1.23 26.14 -42.90
C GLN A 159 0.25 25.78 -42.83
N ASN A 160 0.92 25.73 -43.99
CA ASN A 160 2.34 25.39 -44.11
C ASN A 160 3.28 26.59 -43.90
N ASP A 161 2.72 27.80 -43.92
CA ASP A 161 3.43 29.08 -43.80
C ASP A 161 3.71 29.47 -42.34
N ILE A 162 3.17 28.72 -41.37
CA ILE A 162 3.40 28.96 -39.95
C ILE A 162 4.55 28.06 -39.49
N GLU A 163 5.70 28.67 -39.21
CA GLU A 163 6.86 27.97 -38.68
C GLU A 163 6.74 27.74 -37.17
N PHE A 164 7.29 26.60 -36.72
CA PHE A 164 7.36 26.29 -35.30
C PHE A 164 8.56 26.99 -34.67
N GLU A 165 8.29 27.90 -33.74
CA GLU A 165 9.29 28.54 -32.90
C GLU A 165 9.29 27.97 -31.49
N ASP A 166 10.38 27.31 -31.10
CA ASP A 166 10.61 26.84 -29.73
C ASP A 166 11.13 27.98 -28.84
N ILE A 167 10.21 28.81 -28.35
CA ILE A 167 10.52 29.90 -27.43
C ILE A 167 10.18 29.44 -26.02
N ARG A 168 11.21 29.19 -25.22
CA ARG A 168 11.09 28.89 -23.78
C ARG A 168 11.76 30.00 -22.99
N LEU A 169 10.97 30.71 -22.20
CA LEU A 169 11.43 31.87 -21.44
C LEU A 169 11.44 31.56 -19.95
N TYR A 170 12.49 32.03 -19.28
CA TYR A 170 12.67 31.86 -17.85
C TYR A 170 12.97 33.22 -17.21
N LYS A 171 12.18 33.60 -16.22
CA LYS A 171 12.38 34.84 -15.47
C LYS A 171 13.08 34.55 -14.16
N HIS A 172 14.17 35.26 -13.90
CA HIS A 172 14.83 35.20 -12.61
C HIS A 172 14.10 36.05 -11.56
N VAL A 173 13.81 35.46 -10.41
CA VAL A 173 12.92 36.04 -9.40
C VAL A 173 13.50 37.31 -8.77
N LYS A 174 14.81 37.36 -8.51
CA LYS A 174 15.42 38.47 -7.75
C LYS A 174 15.72 39.71 -8.59
N ASN A 175 16.23 39.52 -9.81
CA ASN A 175 16.68 40.63 -10.67
C ASN A 175 15.72 40.90 -11.85
N GLY A 176 14.72 40.04 -12.07
CA GLY A 176 13.74 40.19 -13.13
C GLY A 176 14.27 39.94 -14.55
N LYS A 177 15.54 39.55 -14.71
CA LYS A 177 16.13 39.25 -16.02
C LYS A 177 15.46 38.01 -16.63
N VAL A 178 15.19 38.08 -17.93
CA VAL A 178 14.61 36.99 -18.71
C VAL A 178 15.71 36.31 -19.49
N TYR A 179 15.68 34.98 -19.49
CA TYR A 179 16.58 34.11 -20.24
C TYR A 179 15.77 33.26 -21.21
N GLN A 180 16.29 33.08 -22.42
CA GLN A 180 15.66 32.31 -23.48
C GLN A 180 16.52 31.10 -23.85
N TYR A 181 15.88 29.93 -23.89
CA TYR A 181 16.50 28.71 -24.41
C TYR A 181 16.87 28.87 -25.89
N GLY A 182 18.05 28.39 -26.28
CA GLY A 182 18.60 28.50 -27.64
C GLY A 182 19.31 29.83 -27.95
N ILE A 183 19.07 30.87 -27.14
CA ILE A 183 19.76 32.18 -27.25
C ILE A 183 20.75 32.35 -26.10
N ASP A 184 20.25 32.37 -24.86
CA ASP A 184 21.07 32.63 -23.67
C ASP A 184 21.76 31.37 -23.13
N PHE A 185 21.18 30.20 -23.40
CA PHE A 185 21.75 28.90 -23.03
C PHE A 185 21.25 27.82 -24.01
N LYS A 186 22.09 26.81 -24.28
CA LYS A 186 21.76 25.74 -25.24
C LYS A 186 21.31 24.45 -24.57
N ASN A 187 21.75 24.22 -23.34
CA ASN A 187 21.49 23.00 -22.59
C ASN A 187 21.11 23.34 -21.15
N TYR A 188 20.23 22.55 -20.53
CA TYR A 188 19.80 22.80 -19.15
C TYR A 188 20.88 22.50 -18.09
N SER A 189 21.95 21.80 -18.46
CA SER A 189 23.14 21.59 -17.61
C SER A 189 24.17 22.71 -17.74
N GLU A 190 23.90 23.74 -18.53
CA GLU A 190 24.78 24.89 -18.68
C GLU A 190 24.66 25.81 -17.46
N ILE A 191 25.77 26.44 -17.06
CA ILE A 191 25.78 27.44 -16.00
C ILE A 191 25.57 28.80 -16.66
N LEU A 192 24.49 29.49 -16.29
CA LEU A 192 24.19 30.83 -16.79
C LEU A 192 25.21 31.84 -16.28
N GLU A 193 25.57 32.80 -17.13
CA GLU A 193 26.49 33.87 -16.76
C GLU A 193 25.98 34.64 -15.53
N GLY A 194 26.80 34.70 -14.48
CA GLY A 194 26.46 35.33 -13.20
C GLY A 194 25.84 34.40 -12.14
N PHE A 195 25.77 33.09 -12.41
CA PHE A 195 25.34 32.07 -11.46
C PHE A 195 26.43 31.02 -11.21
N GLU A 196 26.36 30.35 -10.06
CA GLU A 196 27.24 29.21 -9.72
C GLU A 196 26.55 27.85 -9.95
N LYS A 197 25.25 27.87 -10.29
CA LYS A 197 24.38 26.70 -10.48
C LYS A 197 23.98 26.55 -11.93
N ASP A 198 23.70 25.32 -12.35
CA ASP A 198 23.16 25.06 -13.69
C ASP A 198 21.68 25.47 -13.81
N VAL A 199 21.16 25.54 -15.03
CA VAL A 199 19.78 25.95 -15.28
C VAL A 199 18.77 25.00 -14.61
N ASN A 200 19.02 23.69 -14.60
CA ASN A 200 18.15 22.71 -13.93
C ASN A 200 18.04 22.98 -12.43
N GLU A 201 19.16 23.21 -11.76
CA GLU A 201 19.22 23.55 -10.34
C GLU A 201 18.50 24.87 -10.08
N LEU A 202 18.69 25.88 -10.93
CA LEU A 202 18.02 27.18 -10.81
C LEU A 202 16.50 27.09 -10.99
N ILE A 203 16.02 26.21 -11.87
CA ILE A 203 14.58 25.93 -12.05
C ILE A 203 14.04 25.15 -10.85
N SER A 204 14.75 24.12 -10.39
CA SER A 204 14.37 23.30 -9.23
C SER A 204 14.25 24.14 -7.95
N ASP A 205 15.19 25.06 -7.74
CA ASP A 205 15.20 25.99 -6.61
C ASP A 205 14.20 27.16 -6.77
N LYS A 206 13.40 27.17 -7.85
CA LYS A 206 12.45 28.24 -8.20
C LYS A 206 13.09 29.62 -8.32
N THR A 207 14.40 29.64 -8.59
CA THR A 207 15.17 30.87 -8.81
C THR A 207 14.92 31.39 -10.23
N LEU A 208 14.72 30.47 -11.18
CA LEU A 208 14.13 30.72 -12.49
C LEU A 208 12.69 30.19 -12.54
N ILE A 209 11.76 31.02 -13.00
CA ILE A 209 10.36 30.64 -13.21
C ILE A 209 10.09 30.65 -14.71
N HIS A 210 9.55 29.55 -15.23
CA HIS A 210 9.12 29.47 -16.62
C HIS A 210 7.98 30.47 -16.90
N ILE A 211 8.11 31.24 -17.96
CA ILE A 211 7.07 32.14 -18.45
C ILE A 211 6.28 31.39 -19.51
N GLU A 212 5.01 31.17 -19.25
CA GLU A 212 4.08 30.62 -20.23
C GLU A 212 3.76 31.70 -21.27
N ILE A 213 3.91 31.36 -22.55
CA ILE A 213 3.59 32.22 -23.69
C ILE A 213 2.24 31.75 -24.22
N GLU A 214 1.26 32.63 -24.23
CA GLU A 214 0.01 32.36 -24.94
C GLU A 214 0.28 32.32 -26.44
N ARG A 215 -0.09 31.21 -27.07
CA ARG A 215 0.07 30.99 -28.51
C ARG A 215 -1.25 30.58 -29.11
N GLU A 216 -1.46 30.97 -30.36
CA GLU A 216 -2.61 30.54 -31.13
C GLU A 216 -2.42 29.10 -31.62
N TYR A 217 -3.47 28.29 -31.47
CA TYR A 217 -3.48 26.91 -31.93
C TYR A 217 -4.02 26.86 -33.35
N SER A 218 -3.20 27.28 -34.31
CA SER A 218 -3.56 27.18 -35.73
C SER A 218 -3.56 25.74 -36.23
N TYR A 219 -4.33 25.45 -37.28
CA TYR A 219 -4.29 24.17 -37.98
C TYR A 219 -3.03 24.06 -38.85
N SER A 220 -1.90 23.89 -38.17
CA SER A 220 -0.54 23.79 -38.69
C SER A 220 0.29 22.87 -37.79
N LEU A 221 1.51 22.54 -38.23
CA LEU A 221 2.46 21.81 -37.39
C LEU A 221 2.79 22.60 -36.11
N ALA A 222 3.01 23.91 -36.25
CA ALA A 222 3.34 24.77 -35.12
C ALA A 222 2.21 24.84 -34.10
N GLY A 223 0.98 25.07 -34.55
CA GLY A 223 -0.19 25.12 -33.68
C GLY A 223 -0.50 23.78 -33.02
N ALA A 224 -0.33 22.67 -33.74
CA ALA A 224 -0.44 21.32 -33.16
C ALA A 224 0.62 21.07 -32.08
N ALA A 225 1.87 21.46 -32.32
CA ALA A 225 2.94 21.36 -31.33
C ALA A 225 2.64 22.22 -30.11
N TYR A 226 2.22 23.48 -30.30
CA TYR A 226 1.83 24.40 -29.20
C TYR A 226 0.70 23.85 -28.35
N ALA A 227 -0.32 23.26 -28.96
CA ALA A 227 -1.40 22.59 -28.26
C ALA A 227 -0.88 21.43 -27.38
N SER A 228 0.03 20.60 -27.90
CA SER A 228 0.57 19.44 -27.17
C SER A 228 1.52 19.82 -26.02
N ILE A 229 2.31 20.89 -26.17
CA ILE A 229 3.24 21.35 -25.11
C ILE A 229 2.58 22.29 -24.10
N SER A 230 1.32 22.66 -24.34
CA SER A 230 0.56 23.51 -23.43
C SER A 230 0.44 22.86 -22.05
N LYS A 231 0.14 23.68 -21.04
CA LYS A 231 -0.05 23.19 -19.67
C LYS A 231 -1.11 22.10 -19.55
N ASP A 232 -2.15 22.17 -20.38
CA ASP A 232 -3.24 21.19 -20.37
C ASP A 232 -2.89 19.94 -21.20
N GLY A 233 -1.87 20.01 -22.06
CA GLY A 233 -1.45 18.91 -22.92
C GLY A 233 -2.39 18.66 -24.10
N TYR A 234 -3.33 19.55 -24.39
CA TYR A 234 -4.19 19.45 -25.56
C TYR A 234 -4.69 20.81 -26.02
N GLY A 235 -5.20 20.87 -27.26
CA GLY A 235 -5.78 22.08 -27.82
C GLY A 235 -6.58 21.81 -29.08
N GLU A 236 -7.70 22.52 -29.21
CA GLU A 236 -8.48 22.58 -30.44
C GLU A 236 -7.81 23.53 -31.43
N LEU A 237 -7.66 23.08 -32.67
CA LEU A 237 -6.98 23.81 -33.74
C LEU A 237 -7.96 24.65 -34.56
N GLU A 238 -7.49 25.83 -34.98
CA GLU A 238 -8.25 26.83 -35.72
C GLU A 238 -7.98 26.77 -37.23
N PHE A 239 -9.04 26.86 -38.03
CA PHE A 239 -8.97 27.05 -39.47
C PHE A 239 -8.28 28.38 -39.84
N LYS A 240 -7.91 28.55 -41.11
CA LYS A 240 -7.30 29.79 -41.65
C LYS A 240 -8.09 31.06 -41.35
N LYS A 241 -9.40 30.94 -41.15
CA LYS A 241 -10.31 32.06 -40.85
C LYS A 241 -10.55 32.28 -39.34
N GLY A 242 -9.83 31.57 -38.46
CA GLY A 242 -9.96 31.66 -37.00
C GLY A 242 -11.17 30.94 -36.41
N HIS A 243 -11.86 30.10 -37.20
CA HIS A 243 -12.93 29.25 -36.67
C HIS A 243 -12.31 28.00 -36.03
N LYS A 244 -12.89 27.54 -34.93
CA LYS A 244 -12.47 26.31 -34.25
C LYS A 244 -13.04 25.06 -34.92
N GLY A 245 -12.42 23.91 -34.64
CA GLY A 245 -12.88 22.60 -35.09
C GLY A 245 -12.13 22.02 -36.28
N ALA A 246 -10.96 22.59 -36.64
CA ALA A 246 -10.12 22.03 -37.69
C ALA A 246 -9.47 20.70 -37.26
N GLY A 247 -9.21 20.56 -35.97
CA GLY A 247 -8.74 19.33 -35.36
C GLY A 247 -8.52 19.51 -33.86
N ILE A 248 -8.08 18.45 -33.19
CA ILE A 248 -7.59 18.50 -31.82
C ILE A 248 -6.25 17.79 -31.76
N CYS A 249 -5.27 18.45 -31.16
CA CYS A 249 -3.97 17.83 -30.87
C CYS A 249 -3.90 17.54 -29.38
N VAL A 250 -3.42 16.35 -29.03
CA VAL A 250 -3.22 15.91 -27.65
C VAL A 250 -1.79 15.41 -27.47
N SER A 251 -1.21 15.65 -26.30
CA SER A 251 0.04 15.02 -25.89
C SER A 251 -0.20 13.62 -25.37
N THR A 252 0.78 12.76 -25.61
CA THR A 252 0.83 11.41 -25.07
C THR A 252 1.46 11.41 -23.67
N VAL A 253 1.21 10.37 -22.87
CA VAL A 253 1.74 10.29 -21.50
C VAL A 253 3.22 9.91 -21.48
N TYR A 254 3.62 8.91 -22.28
CA TYR A 254 5.01 8.42 -22.33
C TYR A 254 5.83 8.96 -23.50
N GLY A 255 5.27 9.83 -24.34
CA GLY A 255 5.96 10.37 -25.49
C GLY A 255 5.87 9.44 -26.71
N ASP A 256 7.01 9.18 -27.32
CA ASP A 256 7.06 8.37 -28.54
C ASP A 256 6.80 6.88 -28.25
N GLY A 257 6.09 6.21 -29.16
CA GLY A 257 5.70 4.83 -28.96
C GLY A 257 4.53 4.40 -29.82
N TYR A 258 3.93 3.29 -29.43
CA TYR A 258 2.78 2.71 -30.11
C TYR A 258 1.59 2.68 -29.17
N TYR A 259 0.47 3.24 -29.62
CA TYR A 259 -0.73 3.43 -28.80
C TYR A 259 -1.93 2.71 -29.42
N ASN A 260 -2.62 1.91 -28.62
CA ASN A 260 -3.76 1.12 -29.08
C ASN A 260 -5.00 1.98 -29.24
N VAL A 261 -5.75 1.72 -30.31
CA VAL A 261 -7.03 2.37 -30.60
C VAL A 261 -8.15 1.35 -30.49
N TYR A 262 -9.14 1.67 -29.67
CA TYR A 262 -10.31 0.84 -29.42
C TYR A 262 -11.57 1.52 -29.95
N GLY A 263 -12.54 0.72 -30.36
CA GLY A 263 -13.83 1.15 -30.84
C GLY A 263 -14.97 0.45 -30.11
N GLU A 264 -15.98 1.21 -29.70
CA GLU A 264 -17.27 0.66 -29.30
C GLU A 264 -18.21 0.68 -30.51
N LYS A 265 -18.78 -0.48 -30.83
CA LYS A 265 -19.76 -0.66 -31.89
C LYS A 265 -21.14 -0.95 -31.34
N TYR A 266 -22.15 -0.42 -32.00
CA TYR A 266 -23.56 -0.72 -31.78
C TYR A 266 -24.23 -1.00 -33.13
N LYS A 267 -24.93 -2.14 -33.25
CA LYS A 267 -25.53 -2.62 -34.53
C LYS A 267 -24.53 -2.56 -35.70
N GLY A 268 -23.27 -2.95 -35.45
CA GLY A 268 -22.19 -2.95 -36.45
C GLY A 268 -21.62 -1.57 -36.82
N LYS A 269 -22.09 -0.48 -36.21
CA LYS A 269 -21.61 0.89 -36.45
C LYS A 269 -20.75 1.36 -35.29
N LEU A 270 -19.65 2.04 -35.60
CA LEU A 270 -18.76 2.64 -34.60
C LEU A 270 -19.45 3.85 -33.97
N VAL A 271 -19.59 3.84 -32.64
CA VAL A 271 -20.26 4.90 -31.87
C VAL A 271 -19.31 5.68 -30.98
N ARG A 272 -18.17 5.08 -30.62
CA ARG A 272 -17.14 5.74 -29.82
C ARG A 272 -15.76 5.17 -30.16
N ILE A 273 -14.75 6.03 -30.12
CA ILE A 273 -13.34 5.66 -30.27
C ILE A 273 -12.61 6.08 -29.00
N PHE A 274 -11.68 5.24 -28.56
CA PHE A 274 -10.73 5.54 -27.51
C PHE A 274 -9.32 5.32 -28.00
N ILE A 275 -8.42 6.22 -27.65
CA ILE A 275 -6.99 6.05 -27.85
C ILE A 275 -6.41 5.86 -26.46
N ASP A 276 -5.81 4.70 -26.21
CA ASP A 276 -5.20 4.39 -24.93
C ASP A 276 -3.78 4.95 -24.92
N LEU A 277 -3.61 6.07 -24.22
CA LEU A 277 -2.38 6.83 -24.13
C LEU A 277 -1.51 6.41 -22.92
N GLN A 278 -1.69 5.18 -22.41
CA GLN A 278 -1.08 4.58 -21.20
C GLN A 278 0.12 5.34 -20.66
#